data_AF-A0A1Q6L7J9-F1
#
_entry.id   AF-A0A1Q6L7J9-F1
#
_cell.length_a   1.000
_cell.length_b   1.000
_cell.length_c   1.000
_cell.angle_alpha   90.00
_cell.angle_beta   90.00
_cell.angle_gamma   90.00
#
_symmetry.space_group_name_H-M   'P 1'
#
loop_
_entity.id
_entity.type
_entity.pdbx_description
1 polymer ?
#
loop_
_entity_poly.entity_id
_entity_poly.type
_entity_poly.pdbx_seq_one_letter_code
_entity_poly.pdbx_strand_id
1 'polypeptide(L)'
;MTDGFSYSVSVNEAITDVNLWRIIINGYPYKSIQELGCNNKQEAFTATKQAIYCYIHGNNPNDYQAIGEAGQRTLNALNKILQDAKNSKETQISNNIKINREADTFKVDNINKECVSKIYSIKAGTTITNYKVSLSAEKNQLPEEIKITDLNNNEKQEFSQNEKFKILIPIKNLKNNGSFNIKIETKIKNKPVLYGKAPDSNYQDYALTTATYEDAKGKTEDDFYKNETKIKIIKQDKDTKEKLEGVEFNLLDKDKNVLYANLKTNKNGEVEVSNLLPGKYYIKETNAKDGYVISEDLVEINVEFNQNVIVTINNKFKEKTEVKIEHKEETATIESSKNSTSEKTIVNMETELKEAHKKLPVTGM
;
A
#
# COMPACT_ATOMS: atom_id res chain seq x y z
N MET A 1 -7.62 -16.72 53.49
CA MET A 1 -8.39 -15.69 52.77
C MET A 1 -7.41 -14.59 52.40
N THR A 2 -6.93 -14.57 51.16
CA THR A 2 -6.17 -13.41 50.66
C THR A 2 -7.19 -12.44 50.11
N ASP A 3 -7.68 -11.55 50.97
CA ASP A 3 -8.44 -10.38 50.51
C ASP A 3 -7.48 -9.56 49.64
N GLY A 4 -7.65 -9.72 48.33
CA GLY A 4 -6.88 -9.01 47.32
C GLY A 4 -7.29 -7.55 47.34
N PHE A 5 -6.64 -6.76 48.20
CA PHE A 5 -6.70 -5.32 48.11
C PHE A 5 -6.13 -4.89 46.76
N SER A 6 -6.99 -4.63 45.79
CA SER A 6 -6.65 -3.89 44.58
C SER A 6 -6.87 -2.41 44.85
N TYR A 7 -5.80 -1.61 44.76
CA TYR A 7 -5.90 -0.16 44.82
C TYR A 7 -5.31 0.41 43.53
N SER A 8 -5.95 1.43 43.00
CA SER A 8 -5.46 2.17 41.83
C SER A 8 -4.47 3.23 42.28
N VAL A 9 -3.41 3.41 41.50
CA VAL A 9 -2.38 4.43 41.70
C VAL A 9 -2.19 5.21 40.42
N SER A 10 -1.87 6.50 40.53
CA SER A 10 -1.65 7.39 39.41
C SER A 10 -0.17 7.50 39.10
N VAL A 11 0.24 7.08 37.91
CA VAL A 11 1.62 7.27 37.44
C VAL A 11 1.73 8.56 36.64
N ASN A 12 2.80 9.32 36.87
CA ASN A 12 3.06 10.58 36.17
C ASN A 12 3.95 10.37 34.95
N GLU A 13 5.04 9.61 35.11
CA GLU A 13 6.05 9.41 34.07
C GLU A 13 6.82 8.10 34.26
N ALA A 14 7.58 7.69 33.26
CA ALA A 14 8.59 6.65 33.41
C ALA A 14 9.86 7.25 34.05
N ILE A 15 10.52 6.50 34.94
CA ILE A 15 11.83 6.91 35.46
C ILE A 15 12.80 6.99 34.28
N THR A 16 13.49 8.12 34.12
CA THR A 16 14.50 8.35 33.08
C THR A 16 15.94 8.32 33.61
N ASP A 17 16.11 8.34 34.93
CA ASP A 17 17.42 8.15 35.58
C ASP A 17 17.88 6.70 35.41
N VAL A 18 18.86 6.52 34.52
CA VAL A 18 19.40 5.20 34.17
C VAL A 18 20.08 4.51 35.36
N ASN A 19 20.71 5.25 36.27
CA ASN A 19 21.38 4.65 37.43
C ASN A 19 20.35 4.17 38.45
N LEU A 20 19.33 4.97 38.73
CA LEU A 20 18.21 4.54 39.57
C LEU A 20 17.50 3.33 38.97
N TRP A 21 17.23 3.36 37.66
CA TRP A 21 16.64 2.22 36.96
C TRP A 21 17.50 0.96 37.06
N ARG A 22 18.83 1.07 36.91
CA ARG A 22 19.77 -0.05 37.09
C ARG A 22 19.72 -0.63 38.49
N ILE A 23 19.59 0.19 39.53
CA ILE A 23 19.42 -0.27 40.91
C ILE A 23 18.13 -1.08 41.03
N ILE A 24 17.03 -0.58 40.46
CA ILE A 24 15.73 -1.25 40.51
C ILE A 24 15.76 -2.58 39.75
N ILE A 25 16.30 -2.63 38.53
CA ILE A 25 16.33 -3.86 37.71
C ILE A 25 17.34 -4.91 38.19
N ASN A 26 18.30 -4.53 39.04
CA ASN A 26 19.21 -5.47 39.72
C ASN A 26 18.71 -5.85 41.13
N GLY A 27 17.58 -5.30 41.58
CA GLY A 27 16.91 -5.68 42.81
C GLY A 27 15.67 -6.54 42.59
N TYR A 28 14.93 -6.78 43.67
CA TYR A 28 13.66 -7.50 43.66
C TYR A 28 12.51 -6.58 43.18
N PRO A 29 11.59 -7.03 42.29
CA PRO A 29 11.35 -8.42 41.90
C PRO A 29 12.03 -8.87 40.60
N TYR A 30 12.84 -8.04 39.94
CA TYR A 30 13.50 -8.41 38.69
C TYR A 30 14.61 -9.46 38.89
N LYS A 31 15.24 -9.46 40.07
CA LYS A 31 16.05 -10.55 40.60
C LYS A 31 15.23 -11.38 41.58
N SER A 32 15.32 -12.69 41.45
CA SER A 32 14.73 -13.63 42.39
C SER A 32 15.35 -13.52 43.78
N ILE A 33 14.64 -14.03 44.77
CA ILE A 33 15.10 -14.11 46.17
C ILE A 33 16.46 -14.81 46.24
N GLN A 34 16.63 -15.89 45.47
CA GLN A 34 17.85 -16.69 45.41
C GLN A 34 18.99 -15.99 44.67
N GLU A 35 18.73 -15.29 43.57
CA GLU A 35 19.76 -14.51 42.85
C GLU A 35 20.37 -13.40 43.74
N LEU A 36 19.59 -12.86 44.69
CA LEU A 36 20.02 -11.87 45.66
C LEU A 36 20.72 -12.48 46.89
N GLY A 37 20.68 -13.81 47.05
CA GLY A 37 21.21 -14.48 48.25
C GLY A 37 20.34 -14.32 49.50
N CYS A 38 19.07 -13.96 49.33
CA CYS A 38 18.09 -13.84 50.41
C CYS A 38 17.34 -15.16 50.63
N ASN A 39 16.71 -15.31 51.80
CA ASN A 39 15.87 -16.49 52.10
C ASN A 39 14.37 -16.26 51.86
N ASN A 40 13.92 -15.01 51.89
CA ASN A 40 12.50 -14.68 51.75
C ASN A 40 12.29 -13.32 51.05
N LYS A 41 11.03 -13.03 50.74
CA LYS A 41 10.61 -11.81 50.05
C LYS A 41 10.95 -10.55 50.86
N GLN A 42 10.81 -10.58 52.18
CA GLN A 42 11.03 -9.43 53.06
C GLN A 42 12.49 -8.99 53.05
N GLU A 43 13.43 -9.94 53.12
CA GLU A 43 14.87 -9.67 53.01
C GLU A 43 15.19 -9.04 51.65
N ALA A 44 14.75 -9.66 50.54
CA ALA A 44 15.00 -9.18 49.18
C ALA A 44 14.37 -7.80 48.89
N PHE A 45 13.13 -7.60 49.32
CA PHE A 45 12.42 -6.33 49.20
C PHE A 45 13.11 -5.23 50.02
N THR A 46 13.50 -5.53 51.26
CA THR A 46 14.17 -4.57 52.14
C THR A 46 15.52 -4.15 51.58
N ALA A 47 16.33 -5.12 51.11
CA ALA A 47 17.60 -4.82 50.45
C ALA A 47 17.43 -3.89 49.24
N THR A 48 16.45 -4.16 48.40
CA THR A 48 16.15 -3.35 47.21
C THR A 48 15.69 -1.94 47.58
N LYS A 49 14.78 -1.83 48.55
CA LYS A 49 14.29 -0.54 49.06
C LYS A 49 15.45 0.30 49.61
N GLN A 50 16.33 -0.30 50.40
CA GLN A 50 17.49 0.42 50.96
C GLN A 50 18.51 0.81 49.89
N ALA A 51 18.70 -0.02 48.85
CA ALA A 51 19.58 0.33 47.72
C ALA A 51 19.07 1.58 46.98
N ILE A 52 17.75 1.65 46.76
CA ILE A 52 17.09 2.82 46.19
C ILE A 52 17.30 4.04 47.09
N TYR A 53 17.08 3.91 48.40
CA TYR A 53 17.27 5.02 49.37
C TYR A 53 18.71 5.53 49.44
N CYS A 54 19.70 4.64 49.39
CA CYS A 54 21.10 5.03 49.29
C CYS A 54 21.35 5.94 48.08
N TYR A 55 20.69 5.65 46.95
CA TYR A 55 20.83 6.45 45.74
C TYR A 55 20.05 7.77 45.81
N ILE A 56 18.75 7.73 46.13
CA ILE A 56 17.89 8.93 46.05
C ILE A 56 18.08 9.90 47.21
N HIS A 57 18.53 9.42 48.37
CA HIS A 57 18.74 10.25 49.57
C HIS A 57 20.22 10.42 49.92
N GLY A 58 21.13 9.74 49.21
CA GLY A 58 22.56 9.82 49.48
C GLY A 58 22.99 9.09 50.75
N ASN A 59 22.18 8.16 51.27
CA ASN A 59 22.58 7.36 52.43
C ASN A 59 23.82 6.51 52.09
N ASN A 60 24.80 6.47 53.00
CA ASN A 60 25.98 5.65 52.80
C ASN A 60 25.65 4.18 53.13
N PRO A 61 25.82 3.24 52.18
CA PRO A 61 25.51 1.83 52.43
C PRO A 61 26.37 1.20 53.54
N ASN A 62 27.52 1.79 53.87
CA ASN A 62 28.37 1.31 54.96
C ASN A 62 27.86 1.68 56.36
N ASP A 63 26.86 2.55 56.47
CA ASP A 63 26.28 2.96 57.76
C ASP A 63 25.29 1.90 58.29
N TYR A 64 24.88 0.95 57.45
CA TYR A 64 23.96 -0.12 57.82
C TYR A 64 24.69 -1.27 58.53
N GLN A 65 24.13 -1.72 59.65
CA GLN A 65 24.61 -2.88 60.40
C GLN A 65 23.63 -4.05 60.34
N ALA A 66 24.14 -5.26 60.16
CA ALA A 66 23.35 -6.47 60.15
C ALA A 66 22.97 -6.91 61.57
N ILE A 67 21.72 -7.32 61.76
CA ILE A 67 21.25 -7.98 63.00
C ILE A 67 20.90 -9.42 62.66
N GLY A 68 21.68 -10.36 63.21
CA GLY A 68 21.54 -11.79 62.96
C GLY A 68 21.76 -12.19 61.49
N GLU A 69 21.52 -13.47 61.20
CA GLU A 69 21.78 -14.02 59.86
C GLU A 69 20.88 -13.42 58.77
N ALA A 70 19.62 -13.11 59.10
CA ALA A 70 18.68 -12.47 58.19
C ALA A 70 19.11 -11.03 57.83
N GLY A 71 19.61 -10.28 58.83
CA GLY A 71 20.21 -8.98 58.60
C GLY A 71 21.45 -9.07 57.71
N GLN A 72 22.29 -10.09 57.91
CA GLN A 72 23.49 -10.28 57.09
C GLN A 72 23.16 -10.57 55.62
N ARG A 73 22.19 -11.46 55.36
CA ARG A 73 21.71 -11.72 53.99
C ARG A 73 21.15 -10.46 53.34
N THR A 74 20.36 -9.68 54.08
CA THR A 74 19.78 -8.42 53.59
C THR A 74 20.86 -7.39 53.26
N LEU A 75 21.87 -7.23 54.13
CA LEU A 75 22.99 -6.31 53.90
C LEU A 75 23.87 -6.74 52.72
N ASN A 76 24.13 -8.05 52.58
CA ASN A 76 24.84 -8.60 51.42
C ASN A 76 24.07 -8.33 50.12
N ALA A 77 22.76 -8.53 50.13
CA ALA A 77 21.90 -8.25 48.98
C ALA A 77 21.88 -6.74 48.63
N LEU A 78 21.80 -5.84 49.61
CA LEU A 78 21.90 -4.39 49.41
C LEU A 78 23.19 -4.03 48.65
N ASN A 79 24.33 -4.48 49.16
CA ASN A 79 25.64 -4.20 48.56
C ASN A 79 25.77 -4.81 47.17
N LYS A 80 25.27 -6.04 46.99
CA LYS A 80 25.23 -6.72 45.69
C LYS A 80 24.42 -5.92 44.66
N ILE A 81 23.23 -5.43 45.01
CA ILE A 81 22.38 -4.63 44.12
C ILE A 81 23.12 -3.37 43.67
N LEU A 82 23.73 -2.63 44.60
CA LEU A 82 24.46 -1.40 44.29
C LEU A 82 25.69 -1.68 43.40
N GLN A 83 26.44 -2.75 43.68
CA GLN A 83 27.60 -3.15 42.89
C GLN A 83 27.19 -3.60 41.48
N ASP A 84 26.17 -4.44 41.36
CA ASP A 84 25.67 -4.94 40.09
C ASP A 84 25.07 -3.80 39.25
N ALA A 85 24.37 -2.85 39.87
CA ALA A 85 23.86 -1.66 39.20
C ALA A 85 25.00 -0.77 38.66
N LYS A 86 26.06 -0.55 39.44
CA LYS A 86 27.25 0.21 39.02
C LYS A 86 27.99 -0.47 37.86
N ASN A 87 28.07 -1.80 37.88
CA ASN A 87 28.74 -2.59 36.84
C ASN A 87 27.86 -2.86 35.61
N SER A 88 26.55 -2.61 35.71
CA SER A 88 25.60 -2.86 34.63
C SER A 88 25.85 -1.96 33.43
N LYS A 89 25.87 -2.57 32.25
CA LYS A 89 25.90 -1.87 30.96
C LYS A 89 24.51 -1.71 30.34
N GLU A 90 23.45 -2.18 31.00
CA GLU A 90 22.08 -2.06 30.49
C GLU A 90 21.69 -0.58 30.38
N THR A 91 20.98 -0.20 29.32
CA THR A 91 20.39 1.12 29.14
C THR A 91 18.87 0.98 29.05
N GLN A 92 18.14 2.04 29.38
CA GLN A 92 16.70 2.05 29.15
C GLN A 92 16.41 1.97 27.64
N ILE A 93 15.55 1.03 27.26
CA ILE A 93 15.24 0.75 25.87
C ILE A 93 14.00 1.55 25.46
N SER A 94 14.12 2.30 24.36
CA SER A 94 13.00 2.98 23.74
C SER A 94 11.91 1.99 23.34
N ASN A 95 10.66 2.37 23.56
CA ASN A 95 9.47 1.63 23.18
C ASN A 95 8.97 1.92 21.76
N ASN A 96 9.75 2.67 20.98
CA ASN A 96 9.42 2.95 19.61
C ASN A 96 9.71 1.73 18.72
N ILE A 97 8.72 1.35 17.91
CA ILE A 97 8.88 0.34 16.86
C ILE A 97 9.13 1.04 15.53
N LYS A 98 10.30 0.79 14.94
CA LYS A 98 10.60 1.26 13.58
C LYS A 98 10.04 0.28 12.55
N ILE A 99 9.30 0.79 11.58
CA ILE A 99 8.82 0.03 10.43
C ILE A 99 9.76 0.33 9.27
N ASN A 100 10.33 -0.69 8.64
CA ASN A 100 11.20 -0.56 7.47
C ASN A 100 10.45 -1.03 6.23
N ARG A 101 10.58 -0.27 5.15
CA ARG A 101 10.12 -0.66 3.81
C ARG A 101 11.27 -1.43 3.14
N GLU A 102 10.99 -2.61 2.62
CA GLU A 102 12.02 -3.41 1.93
C GLU A 102 12.21 -2.98 0.46
N ALA A 103 11.34 -2.10 -0.04
CA ALA A 103 11.43 -1.44 -1.33
C ALA A 103 10.76 -0.05 -1.26
N ASP A 104 11.20 0.88 -2.09
CA ASP A 104 10.63 2.23 -2.12
C ASP A 104 9.23 2.26 -2.75
N THR A 105 9.02 1.44 -3.79
CA THR A 105 7.79 1.42 -4.59
C THR A 105 7.10 0.05 -4.55
N PHE A 106 5.78 0.07 -4.76
CA PHE A 106 5.01 -1.16 -4.98
C PHE A 106 5.39 -1.77 -6.33
N LYS A 107 5.53 -3.10 -6.38
CA LYS A 107 5.86 -3.85 -7.60
C LYS A 107 4.80 -4.92 -7.84
N VAL A 108 4.65 -5.39 -9.07
CA VAL A 108 3.79 -6.53 -9.39
C VAL A 108 4.16 -7.70 -8.48
N ASP A 109 3.17 -8.28 -7.80
CA ASP A 109 3.40 -9.33 -6.83
C ASP A 109 3.96 -10.58 -7.51
N ASN A 110 4.83 -11.29 -6.80
CA ASN A 110 5.49 -12.47 -7.33
C ASN A 110 4.53 -13.66 -7.49
N ILE A 111 3.48 -13.73 -6.67
CA ILE A 111 2.50 -14.83 -6.64
C ILE A 111 1.24 -14.45 -7.43
N ASN A 112 0.61 -13.32 -7.11
CA ASN A 112 -0.59 -12.84 -7.80
C ASN A 112 -0.26 -11.66 -8.74
N LYS A 113 -0.16 -11.95 -10.04
CA LYS A 113 0.18 -10.94 -11.06
C LYS A 113 -0.85 -9.84 -11.27
N GLU A 114 -2.05 -9.98 -10.74
CA GLU A 114 -3.09 -8.95 -10.76
C GLU A 114 -2.99 -7.95 -9.60
N CYS A 115 -2.05 -8.18 -8.68
CA CYS A 115 -1.79 -7.32 -7.53
C CYS A 115 -0.40 -6.70 -7.62
N VAL A 116 -0.24 -5.55 -6.96
CA VAL A 116 1.07 -5.08 -6.52
C VAL A 116 1.27 -5.40 -5.04
N SER A 117 2.53 -5.58 -4.64
CA SER A 117 2.89 -5.76 -3.25
C SER A 117 4.14 -4.98 -2.86
N LYS A 118 4.25 -4.75 -1.54
CA LYS A 118 5.45 -4.22 -0.89
C LYS A 118 5.64 -4.96 0.44
N ILE A 119 6.88 -5.34 0.73
CA ILE A 119 7.24 -6.08 1.94
C ILE A 119 7.78 -5.10 2.98
N TYR A 120 7.47 -5.37 4.24
CA TYR A 120 7.88 -4.56 5.38
C TYR A 120 8.44 -5.45 6.48
N SER A 121 9.39 -4.90 7.22
CA SER A 121 9.92 -5.48 8.46
C SER A 121 9.80 -4.49 9.61
N ILE A 122 9.92 -4.97 10.84
CA ILE A 122 9.98 -4.11 12.02
C ILE A 122 11.32 -4.25 12.74
N LYS A 123 11.74 -3.18 13.41
CA LYS A 123 12.93 -3.15 14.27
C LYS A 123 12.56 -2.54 15.61
N ALA A 124 12.92 -3.23 16.68
CA ALA A 124 12.79 -2.80 18.06
C ALA A 124 14.17 -2.73 18.73
N GLY A 125 14.27 -1.99 19.84
CA GLY A 125 15.51 -1.92 20.62
C GLY A 125 15.84 -3.18 21.43
N THR A 126 14.91 -4.14 21.51
CA THR A 126 15.02 -5.38 22.27
C THR A 126 13.97 -6.39 21.79
N THR A 127 13.88 -7.54 22.45
CA THR A 127 12.86 -8.57 22.21
C THR A 127 11.45 -8.00 22.34
N ILE A 128 10.59 -8.40 21.41
CA ILE A 128 9.16 -8.09 21.41
C ILE A 128 8.34 -9.40 21.42
N THR A 129 7.07 -9.30 21.77
CA THR A 129 6.11 -10.37 21.50
C THR A 129 5.74 -10.43 20.02
N ASN A 130 4.80 -11.30 19.65
CA ASN A 130 4.10 -11.15 18.38
C ASN A 130 3.57 -9.71 18.23
N TYR A 131 3.49 -9.25 16.99
CA TYR A 131 3.05 -7.91 16.66
C TYR A 131 1.83 -7.95 15.75
N LYS A 132 0.95 -6.96 15.94
CA LYS A 132 -0.24 -6.76 15.13
C LYS A 132 -0.03 -5.62 14.16
N VAL A 133 -0.56 -5.76 12.96
CA VAL A 133 -0.50 -4.76 11.89
C VAL A 133 -1.92 -4.28 11.60
N SER A 134 -2.09 -2.97 11.47
CA SER A 134 -3.33 -2.37 10.97
C SER A 134 -3.04 -1.24 9.99
N LEU A 135 -3.96 -1.02 9.06
CA LEU A 135 -3.91 0.06 8.09
C LEU A 135 -5.00 1.07 8.39
N SER A 136 -4.71 2.36 8.19
CA SER A 136 -5.73 3.41 8.21
C SER A 136 -5.45 4.44 7.14
N ALA A 137 -6.52 4.90 6.49
CA ALA A 137 -6.48 6.05 5.58
C ALA A 137 -5.88 7.29 6.27
N GLU A 138 -5.18 8.13 5.50
CA GLU A 138 -4.76 9.46 5.96
C GLU A 138 -5.59 10.58 5.31
N LYS A 139 -5.55 10.67 3.98
CA LYS A 139 -6.23 11.70 3.19
C LYS A 139 -7.40 11.14 2.38
N ASN A 140 -7.18 9.97 1.77
CA ASN A 140 -8.11 9.29 0.88
C ASN A 140 -8.54 7.94 1.47
N GLN A 141 -9.66 7.41 0.98
CA GLN A 141 -10.06 6.03 1.30
C GLN A 141 -8.96 5.05 0.89
N LEU A 142 -8.74 4.03 1.71
CA LEU A 142 -7.85 2.93 1.35
C LEU A 142 -8.32 2.28 0.04
N PRO A 143 -7.40 1.81 -0.82
CA PRO A 143 -7.78 1.02 -1.99
C PRO A 143 -8.69 -0.14 -1.57
N GLU A 144 -9.75 -0.38 -2.33
CA GLU A 144 -10.61 -1.54 -2.14
C GLU A 144 -9.77 -2.82 -2.18
N GLU A 145 -10.12 -3.80 -1.33
CA GLU A 145 -9.42 -5.09 -1.25
C GLU A 145 -7.92 -5.00 -0.90
N ILE A 146 -7.43 -3.90 -0.32
CA ILE A 146 -6.09 -3.86 0.28
C ILE A 146 -5.99 -4.89 1.40
N LYS A 147 -4.88 -5.65 1.43
CA LYS A 147 -4.68 -6.75 2.39
C LYS A 147 -3.33 -6.66 3.07
N ILE A 148 -3.31 -7.08 4.34
CA ILE A 148 -2.10 -7.42 5.07
C ILE A 148 -1.93 -8.93 4.99
N THR A 149 -0.77 -9.38 4.53
CA THR A 149 -0.49 -10.79 4.27
C THR A 149 0.88 -11.21 4.81
N ASP A 150 1.08 -12.50 4.96
CA ASP A 150 2.42 -13.07 4.99
C ASP A 150 3.09 -13.01 3.59
N LEU A 151 4.31 -13.52 3.46
CA LEU A 151 5.02 -13.49 2.18
C LEU A 151 4.39 -14.39 1.10
N ASN A 152 3.51 -15.32 1.49
CA ASN A 152 2.81 -16.27 0.63
C ASN A 152 1.39 -15.83 0.25
N ASN A 153 1.03 -14.56 0.51
CA ASN A 153 -0.32 -13.99 0.30
C ASN A 153 -1.41 -14.56 1.22
N ASN A 154 -1.07 -15.23 2.32
CA ASN A 154 -2.07 -15.60 3.32
C ASN A 154 -2.41 -14.38 4.16
N GLU A 155 -3.68 -14.00 4.18
CA GLU A 155 -4.16 -12.84 4.92
C GLU A 155 -4.05 -13.08 6.43
N LYS A 156 -3.34 -12.18 7.12
CA LYS A 156 -3.26 -12.19 8.58
C LYS A 156 -2.82 -10.83 9.10
N GLN A 157 -3.18 -10.57 10.36
CA GLN A 157 -2.89 -9.30 11.02
C GLN A 157 -1.91 -9.45 12.19
N GLU A 158 -1.58 -10.68 12.60
CA GLU A 158 -0.62 -10.95 13.67
C GLU A 158 0.57 -11.78 13.17
N PHE A 159 1.77 -11.34 13.54
CA PHE A 159 3.03 -11.83 13.02
C PHE A 159 4.00 -12.13 14.17
N SER A 160 4.86 -13.13 13.97
CA SER A 160 5.91 -13.45 14.93
C SER A 160 6.99 -12.36 14.95
N GLN A 161 7.73 -12.20 16.06
CA GLN A 161 8.70 -11.11 16.28
C GLN A 161 9.68 -10.78 15.12
N ASN A 162 10.09 -11.77 14.32
CA ASN A 162 11.04 -11.61 13.21
C ASN A 162 10.40 -11.85 11.83
N GLU A 163 9.11 -12.13 11.81
CA GLU A 163 8.37 -12.35 10.58
C GLU A 163 8.25 -11.02 9.82
N LYS A 164 8.27 -11.06 8.48
CA LYS A 164 7.97 -9.90 7.65
C LYS A 164 6.50 -9.95 7.26
N PHE A 165 5.90 -8.79 7.03
CA PHE A 165 4.55 -8.70 6.48
C PHE A 165 4.57 -8.06 5.10
N LYS A 166 3.54 -8.31 4.31
CA LYS A 166 3.40 -7.82 2.95
C LYS A 166 2.04 -7.14 2.79
N ILE A 167 2.04 -5.94 2.23
CA ILE A 167 0.80 -5.26 1.84
C ILE A 167 0.56 -5.57 0.37
N LEU A 168 -0.64 -6.06 0.06
CA LEU A 168 -1.08 -6.46 -1.27
C LEU A 168 -2.25 -5.57 -1.70
N ILE A 169 -2.19 -5.01 -2.91
CA ILE A 169 -3.24 -4.15 -3.47
C ILE A 169 -3.58 -4.63 -4.88
N PRO A 170 -4.85 -4.96 -5.19
CA PRO A 170 -5.24 -5.28 -6.56
C PRO A 170 -5.02 -4.09 -7.51
N ILE A 171 -4.38 -4.34 -8.65
CA ILE A 171 -4.03 -3.29 -9.63
C ILE A 171 -5.29 -2.59 -10.15
N LYS A 172 -6.39 -3.34 -10.34
CA LYS A 172 -7.71 -2.80 -10.73
C LYS A 172 -8.25 -1.73 -9.77
N ASN A 173 -7.79 -1.73 -8.51
CA ASN A 173 -8.26 -0.83 -7.46
C ASN A 173 -7.32 0.37 -7.26
N LEU A 174 -6.21 0.46 -7.99
CA LEU A 174 -5.31 1.62 -8.02
C LEU A 174 -5.86 2.72 -8.94
N LYS A 175 -7.00 3.29 -8.59
CA LYS A 175 -7.67 4.32 -9.42
C LYS A 175 -7.12 5.73 -9.20
N ASN A 176 -6.58 6.00 -8.01
CA ASN A 176 -6.07 7.31 -7.61
C ASN A 176 -4.75 7.14 -6.85
N ASN A 177 -3.95 8.21 -6.79
CA ASN A 177 -2.84 8.28 -5.86
C ASN A 177 -3.38 8.46 -4.43
N GLY A 178 -2.65 7.94 -3.45
CA GLY A 178 -3.01 8.13 -2.06
C GLY A 178 -1.92 7.65 -1.12
N SER A 179 -2.18 7.89 0.18
CA SER A 179 -1.31 7.45 1.25
C SER A 179 -2.12 6.75 2.34
N PHE A 180 -1.44 5.88 3.07
CA PHE A 180 -2.01 5.17 4.21
C PHE A 180 -0.99 5.07 5.33
N ASN A 181 -1.52 4.96 6.55
CA ASN A 181 -0.74 4.73 7.73
C ASN A 181 -0.69 3.24 8.04
N ILE A 182 0.51 2.73 8.26
CA ILE A 182 0.78 1.42 8.85
C ILE A 182 0.99 1.62 10.34
N LYS A 183 0.22 0.90 11.15
CA LYS A 183 0.34 0.90 12.61
C LYS A 183 0.73 -0.49 13.09
N ILE A 184 1.72 -0.53 13.96
CA ILE A 184 2.18 -1.72 14.65
C ILE A 184 1.82 -1.60 16.13
N GLU A 185 1.27 -2.67 16.69
CA GLU A 185 1.06 -2.82 18.13
C GLU A 185 1.73 -4.12 18.61
N THR A 186 2.54 -4.03 19.66
CA THR A 186 3.23 -5.18 20.24
C THR A 186 3.56 -4.90 21.71
N LYS A 187 4.21 -5.84 22.39
CA LYS A 187 4.80 -5.63 23.70
C LYS A 187 6.32 -5.73 23.62
N ILE A 188 7.03 -4.79 24.22
CA ILE A 188 8.50 -4.71 24.18
C ILE A 188 9.11 -5.01 25.56
N LYS A 189 10.17 -5.81 25.59
CA LYS A 189 10.86 -6.21 26.82
C LYS A 189 11.82 -5.14 27.31
N ASN A 190 11.32 -4.04 27.89
CA ASN A 190 12.16 -2.92 28.34
C ASN A 190 12.16 -2.67 29.86
N LYS A 191 11.52 -3.56 30.66
CA LYS A 191 11.49 -3.45 32.13
C LYS A 191 11.06 -2.04 32.59
N PRO A 192 9.82 -1.61 32.28
CA PRO A 192 9.36 -0.27 32.62
C PRO A 192 9.33 -0.06 34.13
N VAL A 193 9.76 1.11 34.56
CA VAL A 193 9.62 1.56 35.94
C VAL A 193 8.91 2.90 35.93
N LEU A 194 7.71 2.94 36.51
CA LEU A 194 6.84 4.11 36.49
C LEU A 194 6.94 4.84 37.83
N TYR A 195 6.99 6.16 37.80
CA TYR A 195 7.00 7.01 38.98
C TYR A 195 5.66 7.71 39.14
N GLY A 196 5.16 7.76 40.37
CA GLY A 196 3.93 8.44 40.75
C GLY A 196 4.13 9.28 42.00
N LYS A 197 3.53 10.47 42.01
CA LYS A 197 3.49 11.33 43.19
C LYS A 197 2.38 10.91 44.14
N ALA A 198 2.65 10.95 45.44
CA ALA A 198 1.62 10.75 46.43
C ALA A 198 0.56 11.88 46.34
N PRO A 199 -0.74 11.56 46.41
CA PRO A 199 -1.79 12.60 46.41
C PRO A 199 -1.72 13.54 47.61
N ASP A 200 -1.18 13.05 48.73
CA ASP A 200 -0.95 13.80 49.96
C ASP A 200 0.56 13.79 50.26
N SER A 201 1.12 14.98 50.46
CA SER A 201 2.54 15.21 50.74
C SER A 201 3.06 14.58 52.04
N ASN A 202 2.16 14.10 52.90
CA ASN A 202 2.54 13.34 54.10
C ASN A 202 2.99 11.90 53.78
N TYR A 203 2.66 11.40 52.58
CA TYR A 203 3.10 10.08 52.12
C TYR A 203 4.25 10.22 51.12
N GLN A 204 5.12 9.22 51.11
CA GLN A 204 6.18 9.13 50.12
C GLN A 204 5.62 8.89 48.72
N ASP A 205 6.28 9.49 47.73
CA ASP A 205 6.11 9.12 46.33
C ASP A 205 6.52 7.65 46.10
N TYR A 206 6.15 7.10 44.95
CA TYR A 206 6.32 5.68 44.69
C TYR A 206 6.83 5.39 43.27
N ALA A 207 7.61 4.31 43.17
CA ALA A 207 7.98 3.69 41.91
C ALA A 207 7.27 2.34 41.79
N LEU A 208 6.72 2.05 40.61
CA LEU A 208 6.01 0.82 40.29
C LEU A 208 6.80 0.04 39.27
N THR A 209 7.05 -1.22 39.62
CA THR A 209 7.69 -2.18 38.74
C THR A 209 7.19 -3.58 39.02
N THR A 210 6.49 -4.16 38.04
CA THR A 210 6.06 -5.57 38.04
C THR A 210 6.02 -6.14 36.62
N ALA A 211 6.12 -5.27 35.61
CA ALA A 211 6.05 -5.65 34.21
C ALA A 211 7.47 -5.84 33.65
N THR A 212 7.66 -6.95 32.94
CA THR A 212 8.86 -7.18 32.12
C THR A 212 8.70 -6.57 30.73
N TYR A 213 7.46 -6.34 30.31
CA TYR A 213 7.08 -5.79 29.02
C TYR A 213 6.17 -4.59 29.17
N GLU A 214 6.22 -3.65 28.23
CA GLU A 214 5.20 -2.61 28.05
C GLU A 214 4.64 -2.61 26.64
N ASP A 215 3.49 -1.98 26.46
CA ASP A 215 2.90 -1.80 25.13
C ASP A 215 3.77 -0.85 24.30
N ALA A 216 4.08 -1.28 23.09
CA ALA A 216 4.90 -0.55 22.14
C ALA A 216 4.13 -0.36 20.84
N LYS A 217 4.31 0.82 20.24
CA LYS A 217 3.64 1.18 19.00
C LYS A 217 4.65 1.67 17.97
N GLY A 218 4.35 1.39 16.70
CA GLY A 218 5.04 1.92 15.54
C GLY A 218 4.04 2.52 14.58
N LYS A 219 4.40 3.63 13.95
CA LYS A 219 3.59 4.24 12.90
C LYS A 219 4.49 4.73 11.78
N THR A 220 4.13 4.44 10.54
CA THR A 220 4.74 5.03 9.34
C THR A 220 3.65 5.26 8.30
N GLU A 221 3.79 6.32 7.51
CA GLU A 221 2.99 6.54 6.31
C GLU A 221 3.67 5.86 5.13
N ASP A 222 2.93 5.38 4.14
CA ASP A 222 3.46 5.00 2.83
C ASP A 222 2.46 5.34 1.72
N ASP A 223 2.97 5.49 0.50
CA ASP A 223 2.21 5.94 -0.66
C ASP A 223 1.90 4.77 -1.61
N PHE A 224 0.74 4.87 -2.25
CA PHE A 224 0.38 4.10 -3.44
C PHE A 224 0.01 5.05 -4.58
N TYR A 225 0.27 4.60 -5.80
CA TYR A 225 0.03 5.39 -7.00
C TYR A 225 -1.03 4.70 -7.86
N LYS A 226 -1.80 5.50 -8.58
CA LYS A 226 -2.76 4.99 -9.57
C LYS A 226 -2.03 4.15 -10.62
N ASN A 227 -2.75 3.20 -11.19
CA ASN A 227 -2.30 2.43 -12.33
C ASN A 227 -2.27 3.32 -13.58
N GLU A 228 -1.11 3.50 -14.20
CA GLU A 228 -0.97 4.27 -15.44
C GLU A 228 -0.75 3.37 -16.67
N THR A 229 -0.84 2.05 -16.52
CA THR A 229 -0.64 1.09 -17.61
C THR A 229 -1.65 1.33 -18.74
N LYS A 230 -1.17 1.58 -19.95
CA LYS A 230 -2.03 1.85 -21.11
C LYS A 230 -1.43 1.47 -22.45
N ILE A 231 -2.32 1.23 -23.41
CA ILE A 231 -2.02 1.00 -24.82
C ILE A 231 -2.65 2.13 -25.63
N LYS A 232 -1.85 2.81 -26.44
CA LYS A 232 -2.30 3.78 -27.43
C LYS A 232 -2.06 3.22 -28.83
N ILE A 233 -3.13 3.09 -29.62
CA ILE A 233 -3.08 2.68 -31.01
C ILE A 233 -3.12 3.94 -31.87
N ILE A 234 -2.20 4.05 -32.82
CA ILE A 234 -2.16 5.12 -33.82
C ILE A 234 -2.34 4.47 -35.19
N LYS A 235 -3.41 4.86 -35.86
CA LYS A 235 -3.77 4.36 -37.18
C LYS A 235 -3.43 5.38 -38.25
N GLN A 236 -2.74 4.92 -39.28
CA GLN A 236 -2.36 5.76 -40.41
C GLN A 236 -2.35 4.99 -41.74
N ASP A 237 -2.33 5.76 -42.83
CA ASP A 237 -2.02 5.25 -44.17
C ASP A 237 -0.56 4.78 -44.23
N LYS A 238 -0.32 3.70 -44.96
CA LYS A 238 0.99 3.06 -45.08
C LYS A 238 2.03 3.96 -45.77
N ASP A 239 1.61 4.75 -46.75
CA ASP A 239 2.49 5.49 -47.64
C ASP A 239 2.53 6.98 -47.27
N THR A 240 1.38 7.63 -47.14
CA THR A 240 1.25 9.07 -46.83
C THR A 240 1.41 9.39 -45.34
N LYS A 241 1.26 8.38 -44.46
CA LYS A 241 1.22 8.53 -42.99
C LYS A 241 0.05 9.37 -42.48
N GLU A 242 -0.93 9.67 -43.34
CA GLU A 242 -2.16 10.36 -42.95
C GLU A 242 -2.89 9.57 -41.86
N LYS A 243 -3.38 10.24 -40.82
CA LYS A 243 -4.10 9.60 -39.71
C LYS A 243 -5.50 9.18 -40.13
N LEU A 244 -5.89 7.96 -39.75
CA LEU A 244 -7.16 7.38 -40.18
C LEU A 244 -8.16 7.33 -39.04
N GLU A 245 -9.13 8.25 -39.07
CA GLU A 245 -10.32 8.23 -38.22
C GLU A 245 -11.31 7.13 -38.63
N GLY A 246 -12.03 6.60 -37.66
CA GLY A 246 -13.18 5.71 -37.88
C GLY A 246 -12.84 4.23 -38.07
N VAL A 247 -11.58 3.84 -37.90
CA VAL A 247 -11.12 2.44 -37.95
C VAL A 247 -11.40 1.77 -36.61
N GLU A 248 -11.91 0.54 -36.63
CA GLU A 248 -12.35 -0.17 -35.41
C GLU A 248 -11.41 -1.32 -35.06
N PHE A 249 -11.13 -1.46 -33.77
CA PHE A 249 -10.24 -2.45 -33.18
C PHE A 249 -10.93 -3.22 -32.05
N ASN A 250 -10.50 -4.46 -31.86
CA ASN A 250 -10.66 -5.17 -30.60
C ASN A 250 -9.29 -5.30 -29.92
N LEU A 251 -9.27 -5.11 -28.60
CA LEU A 251 -8.14 -5.50 -27.75
C LEU A 251 -8.46 -6.85 -27.13
N LEU A 252 -7.57 -7.82 -27.32
CA LEU A 252 -7.71 -9.18 -26.82
C LEU A 252 -6.69 -9.48 -25.71
N ASP A 253 -7.08 -10.32 -24.77
CA ASP A 253 -6.20 -10.81 -23.70
C ASP A 253 -5.19 -11.85 -24.21
N LYS A 254 -4.36 -12.37 -23.30
CA LYS A 254 -3.34 -13.40 -23.61
C LYS A 254 -3.91 -14.69 -24.22
N ASP A 255 -5.17 -15.00 -23.94
CA ASP A 255 -5.88 -16.19 -24.40
C ASP A 255 -6.72 -15.90 -25.66
N LYS A 256 -6.56 -14.70 -26.23
CA LYS A 256 -7.27 -14.18 -27.42
C LYS A 256 -8.78 -14.01 -27.22
N ASN A 257 -9.24 -13.84 -25.97
CA ASN A 257 -10.62 -13.40 -25.71
C ASN A 257 -10.71 -11.89 -25.88
N VAL A 258 -11.85 -11.40 -26.36
CA VAL A 258 -12.09 -9.96 -26.52
C VAL A 258 -12.25 -9.32 -25.15
N LEU A 259 -11.31 -8.45 -24.78
CA LEU A 259 -11.35 -7.67 -23.54
C LEU A 259 -12.05 -6.32 -23.75
N TYR A 260 -11.77 -5.66 -24.87
CA TYR A 260 -12.46 -4.45 -25.31
C TYR A 260 -12.83 -4.58 -26.79
N ALA A 261 -14.07 -4.24 -27.12
CA ALA A 261 -14.62 -4.36 -28.47
C ALA A 261 -14.92 -2.99 -29.09
N ASN A 262 -14.92 -2.92 -30.42
CA ASN A 262 -15.40 -1.78 -31.21
C ASN A 262 -14.70 -0.46 -30.85
N LEU A 263 -13.41 -0.52 -30.52
CA LEU A 263 -12.59 0.65 -30.20
C LEU A 263 -12.31 1.43 -31.49
N LYS A 264 -12.87 2.64 -31.59
CA LYS A 264 -12.84 3.41 -32.84
C LYS A 264 -11.83 4.54 -32.80
N THR A 265 -11.00 4.66 -33.84
CA THR A 265 -10.02 5.74 -33.94
C THR A 265 -10.70 7.10 -34.08
N ASN A 266 -10.20 8.08 -33.32
CA ASN A 266 -10.68 9.47 -33.36
C ASN A 266 -10.11 10.23 -34.58
N LYS A 267 -10.39 11.54 -34.69
CA LYS A 267 -9.89 12.45 -35.74
C LYS A 267 -8.37 12.46 -35.92
N ASN A 268 -7.61 12.14 -34.87
CA ASN A 268 -6.15 12.05 -34.90
C ASN A 268 -5.66 10.63 -35.26
N GLY A 269 -6.57 9.72 -35.61
CA GLY A 269 -6.29 8.31 -35.86
C GLY A 269 -5.97 7.52 -34.59
N GLU A 270 -6.41 7.96 -33.41
CA GLU A 270 -5.95 7.40 -32.14
C GLU A 270 -7.06 6.67 -31.37
N VAL A 271 -6.67 5.59 -30.68
CA VAL A 271 -7.43 4.89 -29.63
C VAL A 271 -6.53 4.77 -28.40
N GLU A 272 -7.06 4.97 -27.20
CA GLU A 272 -6.35 4.71 -25.95
C GLU A 272 -7.17 3.77 -25.06
N VAL A 273 -6.51 2.77 -24.47
CA VAL A 273 -7.07 1.90 -23.44
C VAL A 273 -6.16 1.98 -22.22
N SER A 274 -6.71 2.42 -21.09
CA SER A 274 -5.97 2.76 -19.86
C SER A 274 -6.39 1.88 -18.68
N ASN A 275 -5.60 1.91 -17.61
CA ASN A 275 -5.79 1.11 -16.39
C ASN A 275 -5.71 -0.42 -16.64
N LEU A 276 -4.89 -0.83 -17.60
CA LEU A 276 -4.71 -2.24 -17.94
C LEU A 276 -3.91 -2.98 -16.86
N LEU A 277 -4.12 -4.29 -16.78
CA LEU A 277 -3.20 -5.14 -16.02
C LEU A 277 -1.90 -5.32 -16.83
N PRO A 278 -0.74 -5.50 -16.17
CA PRO A 278 0.47 -5.89 -16.87
C PRO A 278 0.27 -7.29 -17.49
N GLY A 279 0.69 -7.48 -18.73
CA GLY A 279 0.52 -8.74 -19.41
C GLY A 279 0.62 -8.67 -20.93
N LYS A 280 0.26 -9.79 -21.54
CA LYS A 280 0.26 -9.98 -22.99
C LYS A 280 -1.10 -9.64 -23.58
N TYR A 281 -1.11 -8.87 -24.66
CA TYR A 281 -2.31 -8.46 -25.39
C TYR A 281 -2.13 -8.64 -26.89
N TYR A 282 -3.27 -8.72 -27.59
CA TYR A 282 -3.31 -8.67 -29.05
C TYR A 282 -4.26 -7.57 -29.51
N ILE A 283 -3.89 -6.84 -30.56
CA ILE A 283 -4.76 -5.86 -31.22
C ILE A 283 -5.22 -6.46 -32.54
N LYS A 284 -6.54 -6.47 -32.77
CA LYS A 284 -7.16 -6.94 -34.01
C LYS A 284 -7.95 -5.81 -34.66
N GLU A 285 -7.66 -5.49 -35.91
CA GLU A 285 -8.54 -4.63 -36.70
C GLU A 285 -9.82 -5.38 -37.06
N THR A 286 -10.97 -4.77 -36.82
CA THR A 286 -12.29 -5.37 -37.09
C THR A 286 -13.06 -4.65 -38.17
N ASN A 287 -12.77 -3.37 -38.41
CA ASN A 287 -13.33 -2.60 -39.50
C ASN A 287 -12.33 -1.55 -40.01
N ALA A 288 -12.14 -1.49 -41.32
CA ALA A 288 -11.27 -0.51 -41.97
C ALA A 288 -12.06 0.72 -42.43
N LYS A 289 -11.36 1.84 -42.62
CA LYS A 289 -11.92 3.04 -43.25
C LYS A 289 -12.22 2.77 -44.74
N ASP A 290 -13.27 3.38 -45.28
CA ASP A 290 -13.59 3.29 -46.71
C ASP A 290 -12.39 3.61 -47.59
N GLY A 291 -12.20 2.78 -48.62
CA GLY A 291 -11.03 2.87 -49.49
C GLY A 291 -9.77 2.18 -48.97
N TYR A 292 -9.74 1.64 -47.75
CA TYR A 292 -8.58 0.93 -47.20
C TYR A 292 -8.78 -0.59 -47.10
N VAL A 293 -7.68 -1.34 -47.18
CA VAL A 293 -7.66 -2.79 -46.92
C VAL A 293 -7.57 -3.03 -45.41
N ILE A 294 -8.44 -3.90 -44.89
CA ILE A 294 -8.42 -4.35 -43.49
C ILE A 294 -7.21 -5.25 -43.23
N SER A 295 -6.52 -5.05 -42.11
CA SER A 295 -5.46 -5.96 -41.66
C SER A 295 -6.05 -7.21 -41.00
N GLU A 296 -5.69 -8.41 -41.49
CA GLU A 296 -6.06 -9.67 -40.83
C GLU A 296 -5.09 -10.08 -39.71
N ASP A 297 -3.92 -9.43 -39.64
CA ASP A 297 -2.88 -9.74 -38.68
C ASP A 297 -3.24 -9.33 -37.24
N LEU A 298 -2.82 -10.15 -36.28
CA LEU A 298 -2.84 -9.80 -34.85
C LEU A 298 -1.52 -9.13 -34.46
N VAL A 299 -1.60 -7.93 -33.91
CA VAL A 299 -0.42 -7.26 -33.35
C VAL A 299 -0.26 -7.68 -31.89
N GLU A 300 0.76 -8.49 -31.62
CA GLU A 300 1.13 -8.91 -30.27
C GLU A 300 1.92 -7.82 -29.54
N ILE A 301 1.58 -7.57 -28.28
CA ILE A 301 2.31 -6.65 -27.39
C ILE A 301 2.36 -7.20 -25.96
N ASN A 302 3.46 -6.94 -25.28
CA ASN A 302 3.61 -7.16 -23.84
C ASN A 302 3.69 -5.81 -23.14
N VAL A 303 2.90 -5.63 -22.09
CA VAL A 303 2.79 -4.37 -21.35
C VAL A 303 3.20 -4.61 -19.90
N GLU A 304 4.19 -3.86 -19.44
CA GLU A 304 4.63 -3.85 -18.05
C GLU A 304 3.78 -2.90 -17.19
N PHE A 305 3.84 -3.05 -15.87
CA PHE A 305 3.08 -2.22 -14.96
C PHE A 305 3.55 -0.75 -15.04
N ASN A 306 2.59 0.17 -15.14
CA ASN A 306 2.80 1.59 -15.39
C ASN A 306 3.53 1.91 -16.71
N GLN A 307 3.50 0.99 -17.68
CA GLN A 307 4.04 1.24 -19.01
C GLN A 307 2.98 1.87 -19.92
N ASN A 308 3.40 2.87 -20.69
CA ASN A 308 2.64 3.47 -21.77
C ASN A 308 3.14 2.93 -23.11
N VAL A 309 2.42 1.99 -23.73
CA VAL A 309 2.82 1.40 -25.01
C VAL A 309 2.10 2.12 -26.16
N ILE A 310 2.86 2.54 -27.18
CA ILE A 310 2.32 3.15 -28.40
C ILE A 310 2.54 2.18 -29.55
N VAL A 311 1.45 1.79 -30.22
CA VAL A 311 1.47 0.89 -31.38
C VAL A 311 0.99 1.66 -32.60
N THR A 312 1.78 1.64 -33.67
CA THR A 312 1.38 2.25 -34.96
C THR A 312 1.00 1.16 -35.96
N ILE A 313 -0.23 1.22 -36.47
CA ILE A 313 -0.78 0.24 -37.42
C ILE A 313 -1.05 0.95 -38.76
N ASN A 314 -0.56 0.38 -39.85
CA ASN A 314 -0.63 0.97 -41.19
C ASN A 314 -1.65 0.21 -42.05
N ASN A 315 -2.53 0.92 -42.78
CA ASN A 315 -3.36 0.30 -43.82
C ASN A 315 -2.91 0.79 -45.17
N LYS A 316 -3.05 -0.07 -46.17
CA LYS A 316 -2.83 0.29 -47.57
C LYS A 316 -4.16 0.79 -48.15
N PHE A 317 -4.13 1.92 -48.86
CA PHE A 317 -5.25 2.35 -49.70
C PHE A 317 -5.47 1.36 -50.85
N LYS A 318 -6.73 1.07 -51.19
CA LYS A 318 -7.10 0.20 -52.30
C LYS A 318 -6.68 0.88 -53.60
N GLU A 319 -5.80 0.25 -54.37
CA GLU A 319 -5.46 0.71 -55.71
C GLU A 319 -6.71 0.64 -56.60
N LYS A 320 -7.02 1.70 -57.33
CA LYS A 320 -8.08 1.68 -58.34
C LYS A 320 -7.64 0.74 -59.46
N THR A 321 -8.41 -0.32 -59.71
CA THR A 321 -8.24 -1.11 -60.93
C THR A 321 -8.56 -0.21 -62.13
N GLU A 322 -7.59 0.07 -62.98
CA GLU A 322 -7.85 0.67 -64.29
C GLU A 322 -8.63 -0.36 -65.14
N VAL A 323 -9.91 -0.13 -65.36
CA VAL A 323 -10.66 -0.86 -66.39
C VAL A 323 -10.20 -0.30 -67.73
N LYS A 324 -9.33 -1.03 -68.44
CA LYS A 324 -9.10 -0.81 -69.87
C LYS A 324 -10.38 -1.17 -70.62
N ILE A 325 -11.18 -0.18 -70.98
CA ILE A 325 -12.27 -0.35 -71.95
C ILE A 325 -11.62 -0.35 -73.34
N GLU A 326 -11.35 -1.53 -73.91
CA GLU A 326 -11.04 -1.65 -75.34
C GLU A 326 -12.31 -1.31 -76.14
N HIS A 327 -12.33 -0.13 -76.76
CA HIS A 327 -13.26 0.16 -77.85
C HIS A 327 -12.79 -0.60 -79.08
N LYS A 328 -13.54 -1.64 -79.48
CA LYS A 328 -13.47 -2.18 -80.84
C LYS A 328 -14.28 -1.24 -81.74
N GLU A 329 -13.59 -0.48 -82.58
CA GLU A 329 -14.23 0.16 -83.73
C GLU A 329 -14.58 -0.93 -84.75
N GLU A 330 -15.88 -1.14 -84.96
CA GLU A 330 -16.39 -1.85 -86.12
C GLU A 330 -17.08 -0.81 -87.02
N THR A 331 -16.43 -0.52 -88.14
CA THR A 331 -17.00 0.23 -89.25
C THR A 331 -18.02 -0.60 -90.02
N ALA A 332 -19.23 -0.08 -90.21
CA ALA A 332 -20.09 -0.44 -91.34
C ALA A 332 -20.94 0.76 -91.78
N THR A 333 -21.11 0.84 -93.09
CA THR A 333 -21.64 1.94 -93.92
C THR A 333 -23.17 2.13 -93.90
N ILE A 334 -23.58 3.28 -94.44
CA ILE A 334 -24.84 4.04 -94.38
C ILE A 334 -26.02 3.40 -95.14
N GLU A 335 -27.25 3.58 -94.64
CA GLU A 335 -28.44 3.92 -95.45
C GLU A 335 -29.39 4.88 -94.68
N SER A 336 -30.03 5.79 -95.40
CA SER A 336 -30.67 7.02 -94.92
C SER A 336 -32.21 6.97 -94.86
N SER A 337 -32.85 7.61 -93.87
CA SER A 337 -34.10 8.39 -94.06
C SER A 337 -34.54 9.26 -92.86
N LYS A 338 -34.47 10.59 -93.06
CA LYS A 338 -35.38 11.73 -92.72
C LYS A 338 -36.12 11.89 -91.36
N ASN A 339 -36.08 13.18 -90.93
CA ASN A 339 -37.04 14.01 -90.13
C ASN A 339 -37.12 13.77 -88.60
N SER A 340 -37.33 14.75 -87.70
CA SER A 340 -37.42 16.23 -87.72
C SER A 340 -37.68 16.75 -86.27
N THR A 341 -37.21 17.97 -85.93
CA THR A 341 -37.78 18.99 -84.98
C THR A 341 -37.89 18.68 -83.46
N SER A 342 -37.19 19.44 -82.58
CA SER A 342 -37.57 20.68 -81.81
C SER A 342 -38.00 20.43 -80.35
N GLU A 343 -37.24 20.95 -79.38
CA GLU A 343 -37.58 22.07 -78.44
C GLU A 343 -38.03 21.55 -77.04
N LYS A 344 -37.23 21.76 -75.98
CA LYS A 344 -37.21 22.89 -75.00
C LYS A 344 -38.55 23.15 -74.29
N THR A 345 -38.61 22.90 -72.98
CA THR A 345 -39.27 23.79 -71.99
C THR A 345 -38.68 23.63 -70.57
N ILE A 346 -38.28 24.77 -70.00
CA ILE A 346 -37.98 25.04 -68.58
C ILE A 346 -39.24 25.71 -67.99
N VAL A 347 -39.57 25.55 -66.69
CA VAL A 347 -40.05 26.64 -65.80
C VAL A 347 -40.11 26.17 -64.33
N ASN A 348 -39.63 27.08 -63.47
CA ASN A 348 -39.56 27.12 -62.00
C ASN A 348 -40.92 27.23 -61.28
N MET A 349 -40.94 27.03 -59.95
CA MET A 349 -41.26 28.09 -58.99
C MET A 349 -40.99 27.69 -57.52
N GLU A 350 -40.37 28.63 -56.80
CA GLU A 350 -40.23 28.78 -55.33
C GLU A 350 -41.64 28.93 -54.69
N THR A 351 -41.95 28.91 -53.38
CA THR A 351 -41.35 29.28 -52.07
C THR A 351 -42.37 28.74 -51.03
N GLU A 352 -42.15 28.49 -49.74
CA GLU A 352 -41.99 29.47 -48.65
C GLU A 352 -42.06 28.72 -47.30
N LEU A 353 -41.36 29.24 -46.27
CA LEU A 353 -41.31 28.73 -44.89
C LEU A 353 -42.58 29.04 -44.08
N LYS A 354 -42.89 28.22 -43.07
CA LYS A 354 -43.52 28.66 -41.80
C LYS A 354 -43.18 27.74 -40.61
N GLU A 355 -42.90 28.38 -39.48
CA GLU A 355 -42.36 27.85 -38.23
C GLU A 355 -43.33 27.05 -37.35
N ALA A 356 -42.69 26.18 -36.54
CA ALA A 356 -42.92 25.86 -35.12
C ALA A 356 -44.28 25.34 -34.62
N HIS A 357 -44.23 24.20 -33.91
CA HIS A 357 -44.61 24.12 -32.49
C HIS A 357 -43.97 22.91 -31.76
N LYS A 358 -43.40 23.19 -30.58
CA LYS A 358 -42.87 22.24 -29.58
C LYS A 358 -43.95 21.29 -29.06
N LYS A 359 -43.56 20.07 -28.65
CA LYS A 359 -44.01 19.36 -27.43
C LYS A 359 -43.11 18.14 -27.11
N LEU A 360 -42.56 18.12 -25.90
CA LEU A 360 -42.18 16.95 -25.07
C LEU A 360 -43.28 16.81 -23.98
N PRO A 361 -43.50 15.70 -23.23
CA PRO A 361 -42.54 14.69 -22.70
C PRO A 361 -43.08 13.22 -22.86
N VAL A 362 -42.52 12.16 -22.25
CA VAL A 362 -42.82 11.68 -20.87
C VAL A 362 -41.67 10.81 -20.31
N THR A 363 -41.36 11.00 -19.04
CA THR A 363 -40.51 10.19 -18.14
C THR A 363 -41.28 9.08 -17.42
N GLY A 364 -40.65 7.92 -17.22
CA GLY A 364 -40.83 7.10 -16.02
C GLY A 364 -41.74 5.88 -16.11
N MET A 365 -41.12 4.70 -16.22
CA MET A 365 -41.22 3.62 -15.24
C MET A 365 -39.83 3.00 -15.06
#